data_AF-A0A7W1B4N3-F1
#
_entry.id   AF-A0A7W1B4N3-F1
#
_cell.length_a   1.000
_cell.length_b   1.000
_cell.length_c   1.000
_cell.angle_alpha   90.00
_cell.angle_beta   90.00
_cell.angle_gamma   90.00
#
_symmetry.space_group_name_H-M   'P 1'
#
loop_
_entity.id
_entity.type
_entity.pdbx_description
1 polymer ?
#
loop_
_entity_poly.entity_id
_entity_poly.type
_entity_poly.pdbx_seq_one_letter_code
_entity_poly.pdbx_strand_id
1 'polypeptide(L)'
;MNTPTTPPSDVSVTAAGCLTCGRQLPIGRSRRFCSPACRQAAYRRRHQPAAAEVPPPPVQSRLHGTVYQCPDCETRYLAEQWCPDCTRPCRRIGAGGSCPCCEEVITLDELTHQTD
;
A
#
# COMPACT_ATOMS: atom_id res chain seq x y z
N MET A 1 16.10 -33.11 -22.59
CA MET A 1 15.28 -33.73 -21.52
C MET A 1 14.10 -32.80 -21.31
N ASN A 2 12.92 -33.19 -21.79
CA ASN A 2 11.75 -32.32 -21.78
C ASN A 2 11.02 -32.53 -20.45
N THR A 3 11.01 -31.52 -19.59
CA THR A 3 10.24 -31.53 -18.35
C THR A 3 8.75 -31.56 -18.71
N PRO A 4 7.94 -32.51 -18.24
CA PRO A 4 6.51 -32.49 -18.48
C PRO A 4 5.91 -31.28 -17.75
N THR A 5 5.38 -30.33 -18.50
CA THR A 5 4.57 -29.22 -17.96
C THR A 5 3.26 -29.80 -17.42
N THR A 6 3.17 -30.00 -16.10
CA THR A 6 1.91 -30.39 -15.46
C THR A 6 0.91 -29.23 -15.60
N PRO A 7 -0.24 -29.41 -16.25
CA PRO A 7 -1.23 -28.35 -16.34
C PRO A 7 -1.82 -28.08 -14.94
N PRO A 8 -1.89 -26.81 -14.49
CA PRO A 8 -2.24 -26.44 -13.12
C PRO A 8 -3.68 -26.83 -12.69
N SER A 9 -4.49 -27.31 -13.65
CA SER A 9 -5.90 -27.64 -13.48
C SER A 9 -6.20 -29.14 -13.48
N ASP A 10 -5.19 -30.01 -13.65
CA ASP A 10 -5.41 -31.45 -13.66
C ASP A 10 -5.56 -31.99 -12.23
N VAL A 11 -6.80 -32.25 -11.84
CA VAL A 11 -7.18 -32.76 -10.52
C VAL A 11 -6.70 -34.19 -10.24
N SER A 12 -6.17 -34.89 -11.24
CA SER A 12 -5.55 -36.21 -11.07
C SER A 12 -4.08 -36.11 -10.64
N VAL A 13 -3.42 -34.96 -10.86
CA VAL A 13 -2.00 -34.73 -10.55
C VAL A 13 -1.78 -33.62 -9.52
N THR A 14 -2.69 -32.64 -9.45
CA THR A 14 -2.65 -31.52 -8.50
C THR A 14 -3.69 -31.72 -7.41
N ALA A 15 -3.25 -32.09 -6.20
CA ALA A 15 -4.12 -32.17 -5.05
C ALA A 15 -4.51 -30.75 -4.60
N ALA A 16 -5.72 -30.34 -4.96
CA ALA A 16 -6.25 -29.02 -4.65
C ALA A 16 -6.66 -28.90 -3.17
N GLY A 17 -6.43 -27.74 -2.58
CA GLY A 17 -6.91 -27.40 -1.24
C GLY A 17 -8.40 -27.03 -1.24
N CYS A 18 -9.08 -27.29 -0.13
CA CYS A 18 -10.45 -26.82 0.07
C CYS A 18 -10.51 -25.28 0.07
N LEU A 19 -11.43 -24.70 -0.70
CA LEU A 19 -11.61 -23.24 -0.82
C LEU A 19 -12.06 -22.54 0.48
N THR A 20 -12.31 -23.28 1.56
CA THR A 20 -12.76 -22.73 2.85
C THR A 20 -11.72 -22.87 3.94
N CYS A 21 -11.12 -24.07 4.08
CA CYS A 21 -10.20 -24.40 5.17
C CYS A 21 -8.79 -24.80 4.70
N GLY A 22 -8.53 -24.82 3.40
CA GLY A 22 -7.22 -25.15 2.83
C GLY A 22 -6.85 -26.64 2.89
N ARG A 23 -7.61 -27.49 3.61
CA ARG A 23 -7.31 -28.92 3.72
C ARG A 23 -7.27 -29.59 2.35
N GLN A 24 -6.27 -30.46 2.16
CA GLN A 24 -6.09 -31.24 0.94
C GLN A 24 -7.32 -32.07 0.60
N LEU A 25 -7.74 -32.01 -0.65
CA LEU A 25 -8.86 -32.79 -1.16
C LEU A 25 -8.38 -34.17 -1.63
N PRO A 26 -9.24 -35.21 -1.54
CA PRO A 26 -8.93 -36.52 -2.07
C PRO A 26 -8.67 -36.47 -3.57
N ILE A 27 -7.63 -37.18 -4.01
CA ILE A 27 -7.27 -37.30 -5.44
C ILE A 27 -8.36 -38.09 -6.17
N GLY A 28 -8.60 -37.75 -7.44
CA GLY A 28 -9.43 -38.56 -8.35
C GLY A 28 -10.82 -38.02 -8.67
N ARG A 29 -11.34 -37.03 -7.94
CA ARG A 29 -12.52 -36.25 -8.37
C ARG A 29 -12.32 -34.77 -8.12
N SER A 30 -12.69 -33.94 -9.10
CA SER A 30 -12.74 -32.49 -8.93
C SER A 30 -13.73 -32.12 -7.83
N ARG A 31 -13.18 -31.65 -6.70
CA ARG A 31 -13.95 -31.13 -5.57
C ARG A 31 -13.44 -29.73 -5.25
N ARG A 32 -14.31 -28.90 -4.69
CA ARG A 32 -13.96 -27.55 -4.19
C ARG A 32 -13.93 -27.46 -2.67
N PHE A 33 -14.63 -28.38 -2.00
CA PHE A 33 -14.82 -28.39 -0.55
C PHE A 33 -14.61 -29.78 0.04
N CYS A 34 -14.00 -29.85 1.22
CA CYS A 34 -13.75 -31.12 1.91
C CYS A 34 -15.01 -31.67 2.60
N SER A 35 -16.02 -30.83 2.87
CA SER A 35 -17.24 -31.21 3.58
C SER A 35 -18.44 -30.30 3.23
N PRO A 36 -19.69 -30.76 3.50
CA PRO A 36 -20.87 -29.91 3.43
C PRO A 36 -20.77 -28.65 4.31
N ALA A 37 -20.14 -28.77 5.49
CA ALA A 37 -19.91 -27.63 6.39
C ALA A 37 -19.04 -26.55 5.73
N CYS A 38 -17.95 -26.95 5.04
CA CYS A 38 -17.12 -26.01 4.28
C CYS A 38 -17.87 -25.38 3.10
N ARG A 39 -18.70 -26.17 2.38
CA ARG A 39 -19.56 -25.64 1.30
C ARG A 39 -20.52 -24.57 1.84
N GLN A 40 -21.17 -24.82 2.97
CA GLN A 40 -22.11 -23.88 3.58
C GLN A 40 -21.41 -22.66 4.17
N ALA A 41 -20.23 -22.82 4.77
CA ALA A 41 -19.41 -21.69 5.20
C ALA A 41 -19.00 -20.78 4.02
N ALA A 42 -18.59 -21.35 2.90
CA ALA A 42 -18.31 -20.58 1.69
C ALA A 42 -19.56 -19.88 1.13
N TYR A 43 -20.73 -20.52 1.18
CA TYR A 43 -22.00 -19.90 0.82
C TYR A 43 -22.32 -18.71 1.73
N ARG A 44 -22.20 -18.88 3.05
CA ARG A 44 -22.41 -17.80 4.03
C ARG A 44 -21.45 -16.64 3.79
N ARG A 45 -20.16 -16.86 3.57
CA ARG A 45 -19.20 -15.78 3.24
C ARG A 45 -19.59 -14.99 1.99
N ARG A 46 -20.09 -15.66 0.95
CA ARG A 46 -20.54 -15.00 -0.30
C ARG A 46 -21.85 -14.23 -0.17
N HIS A 47 -22.62 -14.51 0.88
CA HIS A 47 -23.94 -13.90 1.10
C HIS A 47 -24.01 -13.12 2.41
N GLN A 48 -22.88 -12.98 3.09
CA GLN A 48 -22.73 -11.91 4.07
C GLN A 48 -22.80 -10.61 3.28
N PRO A 49 -23.64 -9.66 3.70
CA PRO A 49 -23.63 -8.33 3.10
C PRO A 49 -22.19 -7.83 3.18
N ALA A 50 -21.69 -7.29 2.07
CA ALA A 50 -20.35 -6.70 2.04
C ALA A 50 -20.27 -5.72 3.22
N ALA A 51 -19.27 -5.90 4.08
CA ALA A 51 -18.96 -4.89 5.06
C ALA A 51 -18.87 -3.55 4.31
N ALA A 52 -19.43 -2.48 4.90
CA ALA A 52 -19.41 -1.17 4.29
C ALA A 52 -18.01 -0.87 3.76
N GLU A 53 -17.92 -0.63 2.46
CA GLU A 53 -16.65 -0.39 1.81
C GLU A 53 -16.05 0.87 2.42
N VAL A 54 -14.93 0.73 3.13
CA VAL A 54 -14.21 1.88 3.68
C VAL A 54 -13.70 2.65 2.46
N PRO A 55 -14.09 3.92 2.28
CA PRO A 55 -13.58 4.69 1.15
C PRO A 55 -12.05 4.73 1.21
N PRO A 56 -11.36 4.60 0.08
CA PRO A 56 -9.91 4.76 0.06
C PRO A 56 -9.55 6.15 0.59
N PRO A 57 -8.39 6.30 1.24
CA PRO A 57 -7.94 7.62 1.68
C PRO A 57 -7.83 8.57 0.48
N PRO A 58 -8.01 9.88 0.70
CA PRO A 58 -7.89 10.86 -0.37
C PRO A 58 -6.49 10.83 -0.98
N VAL A 59 -6.42 11.03 -2.30
CA VAL A 59 -5.14 11.11 -3.01
C VAL A 59 -4.40 12.37 -2.55
N GLN A 60 -3.28 12.20 -1.87
CA GLN A 60 -2.39 13.30 -1.50
C GLN A 60 -1.30 13.48 -2.56
N SER A 61 -0.95 14.74 -2.85
CA SER A 61 0.20 15.04 -3.71
C SER A 61 1.46 14.42 -3.13
N ARG A 62 2.34 13.87 -3.97
CA ARG A 62 3.67 13.40 -3.55
C ARG A 62 4.56 14.52 -3.01
N LEU A 63 4.20 15.78 -3.31
CA LEU A 63 4.88 16.96 -2.80
C LEU A 63 4.51 17.24 -1.34
N HIS A 64 3.37 16.71 -0.87
CA HIS A 64 2.91 16.89 0.49
C HIS A 64 4.00 16.36 1.46
N GLY A 65 4.46 17.22 2.36
CA GLY A 65 5.54 16.91 3.29
C GLY A 65 6.96 16.97 2.71
N THR A 66 7.15 17.55 1.51
CA THR A 66 8.50 17.82 0.97
C THR A 66 8.87 19.29 1.18
N VAL A 67 10.06 19.51 1.76
CA VAL A 67 10.65 20.84 1.95
C VAL A 67 11.58 21.16 0.79
N TYR A 68 11.41 22.36 0.25
CA TYR A 68 12.23 22.95 -0.80
C TYR A 68 12.89 24.23 -0.27
N GLN A 69 14.09 24.55 -0.78
CA GLN A 69 14.81 25.77 -0.44
C GLN A 69 15.21 26.54 -1.70
N CYS A 70 14.99 27.84 -1.69
CA CYS A 70 15.44 28.73 -2.75
C CYS A 70 16.97 28.91 -2.69
N PRO A 71 17.70 28.75 -3.80
CA PRO A 71 19.17 28.82 -3.77
C PRO A 71 19.77 30.23 -3.66
N ASP A 72 18.99 31.33 -3.69
CA ASP A 72 19.58 32.66 -3.39
C ASP A 72 18.89 33.55 -2.36
N CYS A 73 17.59 33.35 -2.07
CA CYS A 73 17.01 33.96 -0.86
C CYS A 73 17.02 33.01 0.34
N GLU A 74 17.43 31.75 0.16
CA GLU A 74 17.53 30.72 1.19
C GLU A 74 16.22 30.37 1.93
N THR A 75 15.11 31.02 1.58
CA THR A 75 13.78 30.75 2.11
C THR A 75 13.35 29.32 1.82
N ARG A 76 12.75 28.69 2.82
CA ARG A 76 12.21 27.33 2.76
C ARG A 76 10.71 27.35 2.54
N TYR A 77 10.24 26.41 1.72
CA TYR A 77 8.84 26.27 1.36
C TYR A 77 8.39 24.82 1.46
N LEU A 78 7.15 24.60 1.89
CA LEU A 78 6.52 23.28 1.97
C LEU A 78 5.71 23.02 0.70
N ALA A 79 6.01 21.91 0.02
CA ALA A 79 5.36 21.47 -1.22
C ALA A 79 5.43 22.46 -2.42
N GLU A 80 6.14 23.58 -2.29
CA GLU A 80 6.29 24.59 -3.33
C GLU A 80 7.66 24.48 -4.01
N GLN A 81 7.65 24.26 -5.32
CA GLN A 81 8.87 23.99 -6.09
C GLN A 81 9.50 25.25 -6.68
N TRP A 82 8.78 26.38 -6.64
CA TRP A 82 9.24 27.66 -7.18
C TRP A 82 9.22 28.72 -6.10
N CYS A 83 10.29 29.50 -5.99
CA CYS A 83 10.31 30.63 -5.09
C CYS A 83 9.40 31.74 -5.64
N PRO A 84 8.38 32.21 -4.90
CA PRO A 84 7.49 33.29 -5.34
C PRO A 84 8.20 34.63 -5.47
N ASP A 85 9.24 34.87 -4.66
CA ASP A 85 9.96 36.15 -4.64
C ASP A 85 11.02 36.21 -5.76
N CYS A 86 11.77 35.12 -5.93
CA CYS A 86 12.87 35.05 -6.87
C CYS A 86 12.48 34.47 -8.23
N THR A 87 11.26 33.93 -8.36
CA THR A 87 10.71 33.32 -9.59
C THR A 87 11.66 32.28 -10.22
N ARG A 88 12.17 31.35 -9.42
CA ARG A 88 13.14 30.34 -9.86
C ARG A 88 12.92 28.98 -9.18
N PRO A 89 13.44 27.88 -9.74
CA PRO A 89 13.27 26.56 -9.13
C PRO A 89 14.03 26.46 -7.81
N CYS A 90 13.36 25.92 -6.80
CA CYS A 90 13.93 25.59 -5.50
C CYS A 90 14.58 24.19 -5.54
N ARG A 91 15.59 23.99 -4.69
CA ARG A 91 16.20 22.68 -4.46
C ARG A 91 15.38 21.89 -3.45
N ARG A 92 15.13 20.59 -3.70
CA ARG A 92 14.56 19.68 -2.70
C ARG A 92 15.56 19.41 -1.58
N ILE A 93 15.17 19.68 -0.33
CA ILE A 93 16.01 19.43 0.85
C ILE A 93 15.65 18.08 1.49
N GLY A 94 14.36 17.78 1.67
CA GLY A 94 13.97 16.53 2.31
C GLY A 94 12.49 16.46 2.68
N ALA A 95 12.16 15.49 3.53
CA ALA A 95 10.85 15.42 4.16
C ALA A 95 10.78 16.41 5.33
N GLY A 96 9.61 17.01 5.56
CA GLY A 96 9.41 17.97 6.63
C GLY A 96 8.01 18.57 6.66
N GLY A 97 7.84 19.63 7.44
CA GLY A 97 6.56 20.29 7.67
C GLY A 97 6.72 21.65 8.33
N SER A 98 5.62 22.35 8.53
CA SER A 98 5.60 23.57 9.35
C SER A 98 5.48 23.21 10.83
N CYS A 99 6.28 23.87 11.67
CA CYS A 99 6.17 23.78 13.11
C CYS A 99 4.84 24.41 13.57
N PRO A 100 4.01 23.72 14.37
CA PRO A 100 2.73 24.28 14.81
C PRO A 100 2.89 25.44 15.80
N CYS A 101 4.07 25.66 16.37
CA CYS A 101 4.32 26.71 17.37
C CYS A 101 4.82 28.03 16.77
N CYS A 102 5.58 27.97 15.67
CA CYS A 102 6.22 29.14 15.05
C CYS A 102 6.03 29.22 13.54
N GLU A 103 5.31 28.28 12.93
CA GLU A 103 5.08 28.17 11.48
C GLU A 103 6.34 27.98 10.63
N GLU A 104 7.51 27.87 11.26
CA GLU A 104 8.78 27.64 10.59
C GLU A 104 8.79 26.29 9.85
N VAL A 105 9.29 26.30 8.62
CA VAL A 105 9.43 25.10 7.80
C VAL A 105 10.70 24.35 8.19
N ILE A 106 10.51 23.21 8.85
CA ILE A 106 11.57 22.37 9.40
C ILE A 106 11.59 20.99 8.73
N THR A 107 12.77 20.42 8.61
CA THR A 107 12.96 19.07 8.07
C THR A 107 12.89 18.01 9.17
N LEU A 108 12.56 16.76 8.80
CA LEU A 108 12.61 15.64 9.73
C LEU A 108 14.02 15.36 10.25
N ASP A 109 15.02 15.62 9.41
CA ASP A 109 16.43 15.47 9.77
C ASP A 109 16.79 16.43 10.93
N GLU A 110 16.47 17.71 10.78
CA GLU A 110 16.65 18.71 11.84
C GLU A 110 15.91 18.32 13.12
N LEU A 111 14.63 17.93 13.02
CA LEU A 111 13.83 17.50 14.18
C LEU A 111 14.42 16.32 14.95
N THR A 112 15.02 15.36 14.24
CA THR A 112 15.57 14.14 14.85
C THR A 112 16.99 14.33 15.37
N HIS A 113 17.72 15.31 14.84
CA HIS A 113 19.05 15.70 15.32
C HIS A 113 19.02 16.77 16.42
N GLN A 114 17.85 17.33 16.74
CA GLN A 114 17.65 18.30 17.81
C GLN A 114 17.50 17.60 19.18
N THR A 115 18.55 16.90 19.59
CA THR A 115 18.71 16.33 20.93
C THR A 115 19.95 16.93 21.59
N ASP A 116 19.82 18.15 22.11
CA ASP A 116 20.69 18.73 23.15
C ASP A 116 19.90 19.77 23.97
#